data_AF-A0A534MYU2-F1
#
_entry.id   AF-A0A534MYU2-F1
#
_cell.length_a   1.000
_cell.length_b   1.000
_cell.length_c   1.000
_cell.angle_alpha   90.00
_cell.angle_beta   90.00
_cell.angle_gamma   90.00
#
_symmetry.space_group_name_H-M   'P 1'
#
loop_
_entity.id
_entity.type
_entity.pdbx_description
1 polymer ?
#
loop_
_entity_poly.entity_id
_entity_poly.type
_entity_poly.pdbx_seq_one_letter_code
_entity_poly.pdbx_strand_id
1 'polypeptide(L)'
;MNLTQRNGRTIGKHGKQGNSMVTECYFCKGKVMQAKIKVDFRWGRKLKVIENVPAGVCQQCGERYFHSAVYKTMEKLAVSRVKPTARLTVDVVRFKQAV
;
A
#
# COMPACT_ATOMS: atom_id res chain seq x y z
N MET A 1 -27.48 -38.21 -17.02
CA MET A 1 -27.38 -38.54 -15.58
C MET A 1 -25.97 -38.22 -15.08
N ASN A 2 -25.92 -37.55 -13.93
CA ASN A 2 -24.80 -37.13 -13.06
C ASN A 2 -23.38 -37.65 -13.31
N LEU A 3 -22.46 -36.73 -13.57
CA LEU A 3 -21.05 -36.83 -13.18
C LEU A 3 -20.85 -36.01 -11.89
N THR A 4 -21.11 -36.66 -10.77
CA THR A 4 -20.88 -36.14 -9.42
C THR A 4 -19.38 -36.06 -9.08
N GLN A 5 -19.02 -34.93 -8.47
CA GLN A 5 -17.91 -34.73 -7.52
C GLN A 5 -16.49 -34.56 -8.10
N ARG A 6 -16.15 -33.31 -8.48
CA ARG A 6 -14.76 -32.81 -8.38
C ARG A 6 -14.54 -32.32 -6.94
N ASN A 7 -13.84 -33.11 -6.14
CA ASN A 7 -13.42 -32.71 -4.80
C ASN A 7 -12.53 -31.46 -4.87
N GLY A 8 -13.02 -30.37 -4.27
CA GLY A 8 -12.30 -29.12 -4.11
C GLY A 8 -11.06 -29.30 -3.25
N ARG A 9 -9.89 -28.98 -3.80
CA ARG A 9 -8.63 -28.87 -3.06
C ARG A 9 -8.74 -27.63 -2.16
N THR A 10 -8.95 -27.84 -0.87
CA THR A 10 -8.91 -26.79 0.14
C THR A 10 -7.50 -26.19 0.16
N ILE A 11 -7.38 -24.93 -0.26
CA ILE A 11 -6.12 -24.18 -0.13
C ILE A 11 -5.91 -23.94 1.36
N GLY A 12 -4.91 -24.63 1.91
CA GLY A 12 -4.54 -24.62 3.32
C GLY A 12 -4.34 -23.21 3.86
N LYS A 13 -4.95 -22.97 5.02
CA LYS A 13 -4.72 -21.79 5.85
C LYS A 13 -3.31 -21.84 6.43
N HIS A 14 -2.33 -21.29 5.74
CA HIS A 14 -1.00 -21.01 6.31
C HIS A 14 -0.71 -19.51 6.22
N GLY A 15 -1.29 -18.77 7.16
CA GLY A 15 -0.98 -17.37 7.40
C GLY A 15 -0.18 -17.21 8.69
N LYS A 16 1.04 -17.75 8.75
CA LYS A 16 2.01 -17.30 9.77
C LYS A 16 2.57 -15.98 9.25
N GLN A 17 1.99 -14.86 9.68
CA GLN A 17 2.51 -13.52 9.37
C GLN A 17 3.84 -13.33 10.11
N GLY A 18 4.94 -13.73 9.47
CA GLY A 18 6.28 -13.34 9.90
C GLY A 18 6.46 -11.84 9.69
N ASN A 19 6.68 -11.10 10.79
CA ASN A 19 7.01 -9.68 10.78
C ASN A 19 8.45 -9.48 10.28
N SER A 20 8.71 -9.72 9.00
CA SER A 20 10.03 -9.43 8.40
C SER A 20 10.16 -7.91 8.25
N MET A 21 10.82 -7.28 9.24
CA MET A 21 11.08 -5.85 9.23
C MET A 21 12.31 -5.56 8.36
N VAL A 22 12.11 -4.81 7.28
CA VAL A 22 13.20 -4.30 6.45
C VAL A 22 13.96 -3.24 7.25
N THR A 23 15.23 -3.50 7.54
CA THR A 23 16.12 -2.60 8.30
C THR A 23 17.14 -1.88 7.41
N GLU A 24 17.38 -2.39 6.21
CA GLU A 24 18.28 -1.84 5.19
C GLU A 24 17.52 -1.61 3.88
N CYS A 25 17.75 -0.46 3.25
CA CYS A 25 17.11 -0.10 2.00
C CYS A 25 17.69 -0.92 0.84
N TYR A 26 16.82 -1.60 0.09
CA TYR A 26 17.22 -2.38 -1.07
C TYR A 26 18.00 -1.55 -2.11
N PHE A 27 17.59 -0.30 -2.34
CA PHE A 27 18.12 0.57 -3.38
C PHE A 27 19.43 1.28 -3.01
N CYS A 28 19.48 1.94 -1.85
CA CYS A 28 20.62 2.78 -1.45
C CYS A 28 21.43 2.23 -0.28
N LYS A 29 21.05 1.05 0.27
CA LYS A 29 21.66 0.43 1.46
C LYS A 29 21.60 1.26 2.74
N GLY A 30 20.83 2.35 2.72
CA GLY A 30 20.60 3.20 3.88
C GLY A 30 19.73 2.57 4.95
N LYS A 31 19.86 3.06 6.19
CA LYS A 31 19.05 2.63 7.33
C LYS A 31 17.56 2.89 7.09
N VAL A 32 16.73 1.87 7.32
CA VAL A 32 15.26 1.96 7.28
C VAL A 32 14.72 2.00 8.71
N MET A 33 13.83 2.95 8.98
CA MET A 33 13.18 3.11 10.28
C MET A 33 11.67 3.05 10.16
N GLN A 34 11.01 2.42 11.13
CA GLN A 34 9.56 2.36 11.18
C GLN A 34 8.97 3.73 11.52
N ALA A 35 7.97 4.15 10.77
CA ALA A 35 7.25 5.40 10.97
C ALA A 35 5.78 5.26 10.58
N LYS A 36 4.95 6.20 11.06
CA LYS A 36 3.59 6.41 10.56
C LYS A 36 3.63 7.60 9.61
N ILE A 37 3.27 7.38 8.35
CA ILE A 37 3.38 8.38 7.29
C ILE A 37 2.04 8.68 6.63
N LYS A 38 2.01 9.79 5.90
CA LYS A 38 0.95 10.15 4.97
C LYS A 38 1.29 9.59 3.58
N VAL A 39 0.33 8.94 2.93
CA VAL A 39 0.51 8.30 1.62
C VAL A 39 -0.52 8.83 0.64
N ASP A 40 -0.04 9.43 -0.44
CA ASP A 40 -0.86 9.84 -1.59
C ASP A 40 -1.09 8.61 -2.47
N PHE A 41 -2.14 7.86 -2.16
CA PHE A 41 -2.41 6.57 -2.74
C PHE A 41 -3.29 6.70 -3.98
N ARG A 42 -2.70 6.44 -5.16
CA ARG A 42 -3.40 6.48 -6.44
C ARG A 42 -3.85 5.07 -6.85
N TRP A 43 -5.16 4.91 -7.03
CA TRP A 43 -5.78 3.65 -7.43
C TRP A 43 -6.68 3.86 -8.67
N GLY A 44 -6.17 3.50 -9.83
CA GLY A 44 -6.78 3.84 -11.12
C GLY A 44 -6.94 5.36 -11.26
N ARG A 45 -8.18 5.84 -11.44
CA ARG A 45 -8.51 7.27 -11.54
C ARG A 45 -8.75 7.96 -10.19
N LYS A 46 -8.66 7.24 -9.06
CA LYS A 46 -8.91 7.80 -7.73
C LYS A 46 -7.59 8.13 -7.03
N LEU A 47 -7.54 9.28 -6.38
CA LEU A 47 -6.46 9.66 -5.47
C LEU A 47 -7.04 9.78 -4.06
N LYS A 48 -6.45 9.07 -3.10
CA LYS A 48 -6.75 9.24 -1.67
C LYS A 48 -5.48 9.53 -0.90
N VAL A 49 -5.53 10.52 -0.02
CA VAL A 49 -4.49 10.76 0.97
C VAL A 49 -4.83 9.91 2.21
N ILE A 50 -4.00 8.92 2.52
CA ILE A 50 -4.18 8.01 3.67
C ILE A 50 -3.18 8.41 4.75
N GLU A 51 -3.69 8.74 5.94
CA GLU A 51 -2.88 9.17 7.08
C GLU A 51 -2.53 8.00 7.99
N ASN A 52 -1.46 8.17 8.78
CA ASN A 52 -1.02 7.22 9.81
C ASN A 52 -0.72 5.80 9.29
N VAL A 53 -0.24 5.70 8.05
CA VAL A 53 0.13 4.40 7.46
C VAL A 53 1.46 3.92 8.04
N PRO A 54 1.51 2.74 8.68
CA PRO A 54 2.77 2.18 9.16
C PRO A 54 3.65 1.73 7.98
N ALA A 55 4.90 2.20 7.95
CA ALA A 55 5.87 1.87 6.91
C ALA A 55 7.30 1.91 7.45
N GLY A 56 8.18 1.10 6.86
CA GLY A 56 9.62 1.33 6.95
C GLY A 56 10.01 2.43 5.98
N VAL A 57 10.70 3.47 6.44
CA VAL A 57 11.16 4.58 5.59
C VAL A 57 12.67 4.66 5.64
N CYS A 58 13.32 4.60 4.46
CA CYS A 58 14.74 4.84 4.34
C CYS A 58 15.06 6.28 4.73
N GLN A 59 15.97 6.47 5.67
CA GLN A 59 16.36 7.79 6.16
C GLN A 59 17.26 8.57 5.20
N GLN A 60 17.77 7.94 4.13
CA GLN A 60 18.62 8.57 3.12
C GLN A 60 17.86 8.94 1.85
N CYS A 61 17.18 7.98 1.21
CA CYS A 61 16.49 8.21 -0.07
C CYS A 61 14.97 8.36 0.03
N GLY A 62 14.37 8.09 1.21
CA GLY A 62 12.93 8.21 1.41
C GLY A 62 12.10 7.03 0.90
N GLU A 63 12.73 5.96 0.41
CA GLU A 63 12.04 4.73 -0.03
C GLU A 63 11.14 4.15 1.07
N ARG A 64 9.96 3.65 0.70
CA ARG A 64 8.90 3.25 1.63
C ARG A 64 8.58 1.77 1.47
N TYR A 65 8.70 1.03 2.56
CA TYR A 65 8.43 -0.41 2.64
C TYR A 65 7.13 -0.65 3.41
N PHE A 66 6.16 -1.27 2.75
CA PHE A 66 4.87 -1.62 3.35
C PHE A 66 4.73 -3.13 3.49
N HIS A 67 4.30 -3.58 4.67
CA HIS A 67 3.88 -4.98 4.82
C HIS A 67 2.67 -5.27 3.95
N SER A 68 2.56 -6.52 3.46
CA SER A 68 1.46 -6.95 2.60
C SER A 68 0.07 -6.70 3.21
N ALA A 69 -0.07 -6.87 4.53
CA ALA A 69 -1.31 -6.58 5.24
C ALA A 69 -1.66 -5.08 5.25
N VAL A 70 -0.65 -4.21 5.41
CA VAL A 70 -0.82 -2.75 5.34
C VAL A 70 -1.21 -2.34 3.93
N TYR A 71 -0.51 -2.85 2.92
CA TYR A 71 -0.80 -2.56 1.53
C TYR A 71 -2.23 -2.97 1.13
N LYS A 72 -2.65 -4.20 1.47
CA LYS A 72 -4.04 -4.66 1.27
C LYS A 72 -5.07 -3.78 1.96
N THR A 73 -4.72 -3.20 3.11
CA THR A 73 -5.61 -2.27 3.81
C THR A 73 -5.70 -0.94 3.09
N MET A 74 -4.58 -0.41 2.58
CA MET A 74 -4.59 0.79 1.72
C MET A 74 -5.43 0.60 0.46
N GLU A 75 -5.36 -0.54 -0.21
CA GLU A 75 -6.20 -0.85 -1.38
C GLU A 75 -7.70 -0.80 -1.04
N LYS A 76 -8.10 -1.43 0.07
CA LYS A 76 -9.49 -1.39 0.56
C LYS A 76 -9.93 0.05 0.86
N LEU A 77 -9.08 0.83 1.50
CA LEU A 77 -9.35 2.24 1.78
C LEU A 77 -9.47 3.05 0.48
N ALA A 78 -8.66 2.77 -0.54
CA ALA A 78 -8.68 3.46 -1.83
C ALA A 78 -10.03 3.32 -2.56
N VAL A 79 -10.66 2.14 -2.49
CA VAL A 79 -11.94 1.87 -3.14
C VAL A 79 -13.16 2.18 -2.26
N SER A 80 -12.97 2.32 -0.95
CA SER A 80 -14.06 2.54 0.00
C SER A 80 -14.82 3.84 -0.26
N ARG A 81 -16.11 3.87 0.08
CA ARG A 81 -16.95 5.07 0.06
C ARG A 81 -17.11 5.70 1.46
N VAL A 82 -16.23 5.34 2.40
CA VAL A 82 -16.25 5.86 3.76
C VAL A 82 -16.08 7.38 3.72
N LYS A 83 -16.84 8.10 4.56
CA LYS A 83 -16.74 9.55 4.71
C LYS A 83 -15.30 9.90 5.11
N PRO A 84 -14.60 10.75 4.35
CA PRO A 84 -13.22 11.10 4.67
C PRO A 84 -13.18 12.04 5.88
N THR A 85 -12.08 11.95 6.65
CA THR A 85 -11.82 12.85 7.78
C THR A 85 -11.61 14.30 7.33
N ALA A 86 -10.99 14.49 6.16
CA ALA A 86 -10.78 15.78 5.51
C ALA A 86 -10.82 15.63 3.99
N ARG A 87 -11.09 16.73 3.28
CA ARG A 87 -10.98 16.80 1.82
C ARG A 87 -9.94 17.85 1.46
N LEU A 88 -9.08 17.51 0.49
CA LEU A 88 -8.14 18.44 -0.12
C LEU A 88 -8.59 18.69 -1.56
N THR A 89 -8.58 19.95 -1.98
CA THR A 89 -8.69 20.32 -3.39
C THR A 89 -7.30 20.13 -4.02
N VAL A 90 -7.24 19.37 -5.12
CA VAL A 90 -5.99 19.07 -5.81
C VAL A 90 -6.12 19.52 -7.26
N ASP A 91 -5.33 20.52 -7.64
CA ASP A 91 -5.29 21.01 -9.00
C ASP A 91 -4.47 20.08 -9.89
N VAL A 92 -4.96 19.83 -11.11
CA VAL A 92 -4.28 19.03 -12.12
C VAL A 92 -3.91 19.93 -13.28
N VAL A 93 -2.63 20.24 -13.40
CA VAL A 93 -2.09 21.11 -14.46
C VAL A 93 -1.44 20.28 -15.58
N ARG A 94 -1.39 20.83 -16.79
CA ARG A 94 -0.71 20.22 -17.95
C ARG A 94 0.64 20.91 -18.16
N PHE A 95 1.71 20.12 -18.24
CA PHE A 95 3.03 20.61 -18.64
C PHE A 95 3.00 20.94 -20.14
N LYS A 96 3.29 22.19 -20.52
CA LYS A 96 3.24 22.64 -21.92
C LYS A 96 4.57 22.44 -22.63
N GLN A 97 5.65 23.01 -22.10
CA GLN A 97 7.00 22.86 -22.66
C GLN A 97 8.05 23.26 -21.62
N ALA A 98 9.24 22.64 -21.67
CA ALA A 98 10.44 23.15 -21.01
C ALA A 98 11.05 24.22 -21.91
N VAL A 99 11.29 25.42 -21.37
CA VAL A 99 12.10 26.45 -22.04
C VAL A 99 13.57 26.12 -21.84
#